data_AF-A0A1B6Z511-F1
#
_entry.id   AF-A0A1B6Z511-F1
#
_cell.length_a   1.000
_cell.length_b   1.000
_cell.length_c   1.000
_cell.angle_alpha   90.00
_cell.angle_beta   90.00
_cell.angle_gamma   90.00
#
_symmetry.space_group_name_H-M   'P 1'
#
loop_
_entity.id
_entity.type
_entity.pdbx_description
1 polymer ?
#
loop_
_entity_poly.entity_id
_entity_poly.type
_entity_poly.pdbx_seq_one_letter_code
_entity_poly.pdbx_strand_id
1 'polypeptide(L)'
;MIFAFKNKKLPKYMLGAGLASIAVAGCSGSSGGPQLPPASFVSMQEGPGEEYVIGPLDELTIFVWRNPELGAKVQVRPDGRITTPLITDMPAVGKTPAMLAQDLKLQLSQYINEPLVSVIVNNFSGTFSQQIRVVGATEKPASIPYRANMTLLDAMIAVGGLSEFASGNKARLIRFNRGTGQQQEYALRIGDLLKRGETRANVMLRPGDVIIIPESMF
;
A
#
# COMPACT_ATOMS: atom_id res chain seq x y z
N MET A 1 -81.15 26.30 14.87
CA MET A 1 -81.72 27.66 14.79
C MET A 1 -80.94 28.41 13.73
N ILE A 2 -81.60 28.71 12.61
CA ILE A 2 -81.06 29.44 11.45
C ILE A 2 -80.87 30.90 11.83
N PHE A 3 -79.76 31.55 11.47
CA PHE A 3 -79.78 32.95 10.98
C PHE A 3 -78.44 33.29 10.28
N ALA A 4 -78.57 33.69 9.03
CA ALA A 4 -77.53 34.26 8.18
C ALA A 4 -77.59 35.79 8.23
N PHE A 5 -76.47 36.52 8.22
CA PHE A 5 -76.36 37.91 7.74
C PHE A 5 -74.86 38.18 7.44
N LYS A 6 -74.42 38.24 6.18
CA LYS A 6 -74.45 39.37 5.22
C LYS A 6 -73.13 40.18 5.22
N ASN A 7 -72.30 39.81 4.25
CA ASN A 7 -71.36 40.57 3.43
C ASN A 7 -71.23 42.10 3.67
N LYS A 8 -70.00 42.59 3.89
CA LYS A 8 -69.63 44.00 3.67
C LYS A 8 -68.29 44.09 2.91
N LYS A 9 -68.30 44.89 1.85
CA LYS A 9 -67.25 45.04 0.82
C LYS A 9 -66.02 45.81 1.34
N LEU A 10 -64.92 45.60 0.62
CA LEU A 10 -63.59 46.24 0.64
C LEU A 10 -63.57 47.76 0.87
N PRO A 11 -62.38 48.30 1.22
CA PRO A 11 -61.70 49.11 0.21
C PRO A 11 -60.20 48.79 0.04
N LYS A 12 -59.75 48.93 -1.21
CA LYS A 12 -58.34 48.97 -1.64
C LYS A 12 -57.78 50.38 -1.42
N TYR A 13 -56.44 50.44 -1.38
CA TYR A 13 -55.54 51.60 -1.36
C TYR A 13 -55.07 52.08 0.02
N MET A 14 -53.88 51.62 0.42
CA MET A 14 -52.83 52.50 0.99
C MET A 14 -51.44 51.94 0.64
N LEU A 15 -50.62 52.84 0.07
CA LEU A 15 -49.18 53.08 0.29
C LEU A 15 -48.41 51.98 1.05
N GLY A 16 -47.28 51.44 0.58
CA GLY A 16 -46.08 52.14 0.11
C GLY A 16 -45.01 52.13 1.21
N ALA A 17 -43.82 51.59 0.87
CA ALA A 17 -42.53 51.63 1.59
C ALA A 17 -42.20 50.51 2.62
N GLY A 18 -41.23 49.66 2.22
CA GLY A 18 -40.00 49.44 2.97
C GLY A 18 -40.02 48.45 4.15
N LEU A 19 -39.44 47.26 3.95
CA LEU A 19 -38.31 46.75 4.74
C LEU A 19 -37.86 45.40 4.19
N ALA A 20 -36.60 45.37 3.75
CA ALA A 20 -35.91 44.23 3.21
C ALA A 20 -35.79 43.11 4.25
N SER A 21 -36.41 41.97 3.97
CA SER A 21 -36.21 40.73 4.72
C SER A 21 -34.84 40.17 4.36
N ILE A 22 -33.89 40.34 5.29
CA ILE A 22 -32.55 39.76 5.25
C ILE A 22 -32.68 38.24 5.15
N ALA A 23 -32.33 37.70 3.99
CA ALA A 23 -32.08 36.27 3.82
C ALA A 23 -30.76 35.94 4.52
N VAL A 24 -30.82 35.43 5.75
CA VAL A 24 -29.68 34.75 6.38
C VAL A 24 -29.58 33.36 5.74
N ALA A 25 -29.06 33.30 4.52
CA ALA A 25 -28.55 32.06 3.95
C ALA A 25 -27.25 31.74 4.69
N GLY A 26 -27.36 30.94 5.76
CA GLY A 26 -26.21 30.40 6.46
C GLY A 26 -25.43 29.48 5.51
N CYS A 27 -24.33 29.98 4.95
CA CYS A 27 -23.28 29.15 4.40
C CYS A 27 -22.58 28.43 5.56
N SER A 28 -23.16 27.33 6.04
CA SER A 28 -22.38 26.32 6.75
C SER A 28 -21.52 25.61 5.71
N GLY A 29 -20.38 26.23 5.39
CA GLY A 29 -19.33 25.59 4.61
C GLY A 29 -18.80 24.42 5.42
N SER A 30 -19.32 23.22 5.17
CA SER A 30 -18.69 21.99 5.57
C SER A 30 -17.33 21.91 4.86
N SER A 31 -16.28 22.33 5.56
CA SER A 31 -14.89 22.10 5.19
C SER A 31 -14.52 20.62 5.39
N GLY A 32 -15.37 19.72 4.91
CA GLY A 32 -15.11 18.29 4.83
C GLY A 32 -14.68 17.99 3.42
N GLY A 33 -13.37 18.02 3.17
CA GLY A 33 -12.84 17.37 1.97
C GLY A 33 -13.32 15.91 1.90
N PRO A 34 -13.31 15.28 0.71
CA PRO A 34 -13.79 13.91 0.54
C PRO A 34 -13.18 12.99 1.61
N GLN A 35 -14.04 12.46 2.49
CA GLN A 35 -13.59 11.58 3.56
C GLN A 35 -13.16 10.26 2.95
N LEU A 36 -11.87 9.95 3.04
CA LEU A 36 -11.31 8.73 2.47
C LEU A 36 -11.96 7.50 3.10
N PRO A 37 -12.15 6.42 2.33
CA PRO A 37 -12.65 5.18 2.88
C PRO A 37 -11.70 4.69 3.99
N PRO A 38 -12.22 4.16 5.11
CA PRO A 38 -11.38 3.59 6.14
C PRO A 38 -10.66 2.37 5.58
N ALA A 39 -9.37 2.24 5.89
CA ALA A 39 -8.69 0.97 5.68
C ALA A 39 -9.31 -0.08 6.60
N SER A 40 -9.80 -1.18 6.04
CA SER A 40 -10.45 -2.24 6.81
C SER A 40 -9.43 -3.20 7.42
N PHE A 41 -9.73 -3.63 8.65
CA PHE A 41 -9.11 -4.81 9.23
C PHE A 41 -9.43 -6.01 8.36
N VAL A 42 -8.41 -6.62 7.77
CA VAL A 42 -8.53 -7.94 7.14
C VAL A 42 -8.08 -8.93 8.20
N SER A 43 -9.00 -9.79 8.66
CA SER A 43 -8.65 -10.91 9.52
C SER A 43 -7.45 -11.64 8.93
N MET A 44 -6.46 -11.96 9.76
CA MET A 44 -5.27 -12.74 9.36
C MET A 44 -5.73 -14.12 8.87
N GLN A 45 -6.13 -14.21 7.61
CA GLN A 45 -6.13 -15.47 6.90
C GLN A 45 -4.66 -15.71 6.60
N GLU A 46 -3.97 -16.43 7.48
CA GLU A 46 -2.62 -16.93 7.22
C GLU A 46 -2.69 -17.92 6.05
N GLY A 47 -2.71 -17.37 4.84
CA GLY A 47 -2.48 -18.10 3.61
C GLY A 47 -1.01 -17.99 3.21
N PRO A 48 -0.51 -18.90 2.36
CA PRO A 48 0.76 -18.65 1.69
C PRO A 48 0.67 -17.29 0.98
N GLY A 49 1.66 -16.42 1.23
CA GLY A 49 1.74 -15.11 0.58
C GLY A 49 1.81 -15.24 -0.94
N GLU A 50 1.65 -14.13 -1.66
CA GLU A 50 1.88 -14.11 -3.12
C GLU A 50 3.23 -14.74 -3.46
N GLU A 51 3.27 -15.53 -4.52
CA GLU A 51 4.48 -16.24 -4.93
C GLU A 51 5.61 -15.24 -5.20
N TYR A 52 6.79 -15.52 -4.64
CA TYR A 52 7.91 -14.61 -4.77
C TYR A 52 8.40 -14.52 -6.22
N VAL A 53 8.50 -13.28 -6.70
CA VAL A 53 9.04 -12.96 -8.02
C VAL A 53 10.38 -12.28 -7.85
N ILE A 54 11.39 -12.81 -8.55
CA ILE A 54 12.77 -12.30 -8.53
C ILE A 54 12.83 -10.90 -9.13
N GLY A 55 13.52 -10.01 -8.43
CA GLY A 55 13.76 -8.62 -8.80
C GLY A 55 15.23 -8.31 -9.09
N PRO A 56 15.52 -7.16 -9.72
CA PRO A 56 16.89 -6.64 -9.78
C PRO A 56 17.48 -6.46 -8.38
N LEU A 57 18.79 -6.66 -8.26
CA LEU A 57 19.58 -6.56 -7.03
C LEU A 57 19.37 -7.68 -6.00
N ASP A 58 18.47 -8.62 -6.24
CA ASP A 58 18.34 -9.82 -5.40
C ASP A 58 19.62 -10.65 -5.39
N GLU A 59 19.92 -11.27 -4.24
CA GLU A 59 21.02 -12.20 -4.10
C GLU A 59 20.49 -13.64 -4.13
N LEU A 60 20.96 -14.41 -5.09
CA LEU A 60 20.56 -15.79 -5.34
C LEU A 60 21.75 -16.73 -5.11
N THR A 61 21.52 -17.84 -4.42
CA THR A 61 22.44 -18.98 -4.41
C THR A 61 21.91 -20.06 -5.35
N ILE A 62 22.71 -20.42 -6.33
CA ILE A 62 22.41 -21.47 -7.29
C ILE A 62 23.22 -22.70 -6.88
N PHE A 63 22.51 -23.78 -6.62
CA PHE A 63 23.08 -25.04 -6.22
C PHE A 63 22.78 -26.11 -7.26
N VAL A 64 23.83 -26.74 -7.79
CA VAL A 64 23.71 -27.82 -8.77
C VAL A 64 24.19 -29.10 -8.10
N TRP A 65 23.29 -30.08 -7.95
CA TRP A 65 23.60 -31.34 -7.28
C TRP A 65 24.70 -32.11 -8.02
N ARG A 66 25.67 -32.66 -7.26
CA ARG A 66 26.87 -33.36 -7.76
C ARG A 66 27.81 -32.52 -8.64
N ASN A 67 27.51 -31.24 -8.85
CA ASN A 67 28.32 -30.32 -9.64
C ASN A 67 28.43 -28.95 -8.95
N PRO A 68 28.97 -28.88 -7.72
CA PRO A 68 29.07 -27.62 -6.97
C PRO A 68 29.88 -26.54 -7.69
N GLU A 69 30.80 -26.93 -8.59
CA GLU A 69 31.56 -26.03 -9.46
C GLU A 69 30.70 -25.24 -10.46
N LEU A 70 29.49 -25.72 -10.75
CA LEU A 70 28.50 -25.03 -11.57
C LEU A 70 27.55 -24.17 -10.72
N GLY A 71 27.59 -24.32 -9.40
CA GLY A 71 26.87 -23.48 -8.46
C GLY A 71 27.60 -22.16 -8.19
N ALA A 72 26.84 -21.12 -7.88
CA ALA A 72 27.40 -19.81 -7.56
C ALA A 72 26.43 -18.99 -6.71
N LYS A 73 26.99 -18.09 -5.89
CA LYS A 73 26.24 -16.97 -5.31
C LYS A 73 26.31 -15.81 -6.30
N VAL A 74 25.16 -15.34 -6.74
CA VAL A 74 25.03 -14.36 -7.83
C VAL A 74 24.06 -13.27 -7.42
N GLN A 75 24.30 -12.07 -7.92
CA GLN A 75 23.36 -10.96 -7.78
C GLN A 75 22.63 -10.74 -9.10
N VAL A 76 21.33 -10.48 -9.04
CA VAL A 76 20.55 -10.09 -10.21
C VAL A 76 20.98 -8.69 -10.63
N ARG A 77 21.52 -8.58 -11.85
CA ARG A 77 21.98 -7.30 -12.42
C ARG A 77 20.79 -6.35 -12.68
N PRO A 78 21.03 -5.04 -12.82
CA PRO A 78 19.96 -4.07 -13.13
C PRO A 78 19.23 -4.32 -14.46
N ASP A 79 19.85 -5.00 -15.41
CA ASP A 79 19.23 -5.45 -16.68
C ASP A 79 18.32 -6.68 -16.51
N GLY A 80 18.24 -7.21 -15.28
CA GLY A 80 17.42 -8.34 -14.89
C GLY A 80 17.99 -9.71 -15.22
N ARG A 81 19.30 -9.78 -15.50
CA ARG A 81 20.01 -11.01 -15.84
C ARG A 81 20.95 -11.44 -14.72
N ILE A 82 21.32 -12.72 -14.74
CA ILE A 82 22.34 -13.30 -13.87
C ILE A 82 23.41 -14.00 -14.70
N THR A 83 24.58 -14.15 -14.08
CA THR A 83 25.75 -14.83 -14.64
C THR A 83 26.11 -15.99 -13.70
N THR A 84 26.13 -17.21 -14.21
CA THR A 84 26.61 -18.42 -13.53
C THR A 84 27.76 -19.03 -14.30
N PRO A 85 28.50 -20.00 -13.73
CA PRO A 85 29.41 -20.82 -14.53
C PRO A 85 28.71 -21.37 -15.77
N LEU A 86 29.36 -21.24 -16.93
CA LEU A 86 28.88 -21.64 -18.27
C LEU A 86 27.70 -20.85 -18.86
N ILE A 87 27.03 -19.98 -18.10
CA ILE A 87 25.85 -19.23 -18.56
C ILE A 87 25.99 -17.76 -18.14
N THR A 88 26.35 -16.88 -19.07
CA THR A 88 26.68 -15.49 -18.76
C THR A 88 25.47 -14.57 -18.62
N ASP A 89 24.37 -14.91 -19.28
CA ASP A 89 23.27 -14.01 -19.51
C ASP A 89 21.94 -14.76 -19.39
N MET A 90 21.62 -15.23 -18.18
CA MET A 90 20.33 -15.87 -17.91
C MET A 90 19.30 -14.83 -17.45
N PRO A 91 18.14 -14.66 -18.10
CA PRO A 91 17.07 -13.80 -17.59
C PRO A 91 16.50 -14.36 -16.28
N ALA A 92 16.48 -13.54 -15.22
CA ALA A 92 16.01 -13.93 -13.89
C ALA A 92 14.80 -13.11 -13.42
N VAL A 93 14.71 -11.84 -13.79
CA VAL A 93 13.62 -10.96 -13.35
C VAL A 93 12.27 -11.42 -13.87
N GLY A 94 11.25 -11.30 -13.02
CA GLY A 94 9.88 -11.69 -13.36
C GLY A 94 9.61 -13.18 -13.24
N LYS A 95 10.61 -13.99 -12.88
CA LYS A 95 10.50 -15.43 -12.67
C LYS A 95 10.43 -15.76 -11.19
N THR A 96 9.81 -16.88 -10.87
CA THR A 96 9.91 -17.49 -9.54
C THR A 96 11.22 -18.28 -9.45
N PRO A 97 11.74 -18.56 -8.25
CA PRO A 97 12.94 -19.39 -8.09
C PRO A 97 12.82 -20.76 -8.77
N ALA A 98 11.62 -21.36 -8.74
CA ALA A 98 11.33 -22.63 -9.40
C ALA A 98 11.40 -22.51 -10.94
N MET A 99 10.84 -21.45 -11.52
CA MET A 99 10.92 -21.19 -12.96
C MET A 99 12.38 -20.96 -13.40
N LEU A 100 13.14 -20.17 -12.65
CA LEU A 100 14.55 -19.93 -12.94
C LEU A 100 15.39 -21.22 -12.84
N ALA A 101 15.12 -22.07 -11.86
CA ALA A 101 15.78 -23.37 -11.72
C ALA A 101 15.53 -24.27 -12.95
N GLN A 102 14.31 -24.26 -13.48
CA GLN A 102 13.96 -25.01 -14.68
C GLN A 102 14.68 -24.48 -15.93
N ASP A 103 14.81 -23.17 -16.07
CA ASP A 103 15.53 -22.57 -17.20
C ASP A 103 17.04 -22.85 -17.13
N LEU A 104 17.62 -22.78 -15.93
CA LEU A 104 19.03 -23.16 -15.69
C LEU A 104 19.25 -24.63 -15.99
N LYS A 105 18.33 -25.52 -15.59
CA LYS A 105 18.38 -26.94 -15.94
C LYS A 105 18.43 -27.14 -17.46
N LEU A 106 17.57 -26.45 -18.21
CA LEU A 106 17.54 -26.56 -19.67
C LEU A 106 18.85 -26.09 -20.32
N GLN A 107 19.43 -24.98 -19.85
CA GLN A 107 20.70 -24.48 -20.39
C GLN A 107 21.89 -25.36 -20.00
N LEU A 108 21.94 -25.83 -18.75
CA LEU A 108 23.01 -26.73 -18.27
C LEU A 108 22.96 -28.12 -18.88
N SER A 109 21.80 -28.55 -19.40
CA SER A 109 21.64 -29.85 -20.07
C SER A 109 22.50 -29.99 -21.34
N GLN A 110 23.02 -28.88 -21.88
CA GLN A 110 23.97 -28.89 -23.00
C GLN A 110 25.39 -29.30 -22.58
N TYR A 111 25.68 -29.24 -21.28
CA TYR A 111 27.02 -29.49 -20.72
C TYR A 111 27.06 -30.72 -19.81
N ILE A 112 25.97 -31.01 -19.10
CA ILE A 112 25.85 -32.16 -18.19
C ILE A 112 24.51 -32.86 -18.35
N ASN A 113 24.49 -34.16 -18.10
CA ASN A 113 23.27 -34.97 -18.23
C ASN A 113 22.38 -34.83 -16.99
N GLU A 114 21.09 -34.53 -17.19
CA GLU A 114 20.07 -34.39 -16.15
C GLU A 114 20.48 -33.54 -14.92
N PRO A 115 20.82 -32.25 -15.09
CA PRO A 115 21.15 -31.39 -13.96
C PRO A 115 19.98 -31.23 -12.99
N LEU A 116 20.26 -31.34 -11.69
CA LEU A 116 19.32 -30.98 -10.62
C LEU A 116 19.75 -29.65 -10.03
N VAL A 117 18.99 -28.60 -10.34
CA VAL A 117 19.28 -27.22 -9.95
C VAL A 117 18.29 -26.78 -8.87
N SER A 118 18.81 -26.15 -7.83
CA SER A 118 18.03 -25.45 -6.82
C SER A 118 18.45 -23.98 -6.79
N VAL A 119 17.47 -23.08 -6.74
CA VAL A 119 17.69 -21.64 -6.63
C VAL A 119 17.14 -21.21 -5.28
N ILE A 120 18.02 -20.63 -4.47
CA ILE A 120 17.70 -20.12 -3.14
C ILE A 120 17.84 -18.60 -3.20
N VAL A 121 16.83 -17.88 -2.72
CA VAL A 121 16.92 -16.42 -2.59
C VAL A 121 17.47 -16.11 -1.20
N ASN A 122 18.65 -15.53 -1.14
CA ASN A 122 19.36 -15.25 0.12
C ASN A 122 18.96 -13.88 0.67
N ASN A 123 18.95 -12.88 -0.20
CA ASN A 123 18.59 -11.53 0.14
C ASN A 123 17.59 -11.00 -0.87
N PHE A 124 16.44 -10.60 -0.37
CA PHE A 124 15.36 -10.01 -1.13
C PHE A 124 15.59 -8.51 -1.09
N SER A 125 16.33 -7.99 -2.06
CA SER A 125 16.47 -6.55 -2.23
C SER A 125 15.25 -6.10 -3.04
N GLY A 126 14.07 -6.30 -2.45
CA GLY A 126 12.80 -6.27 -3.15
C GLY A 126 12.74 -5.08 -4.10
N THR A 127 12.28 -5.33 -5.33
CA THR A 127 12.04 -4.26 -6.31
C THR A 127 11.31 -3.10 -5.64
N PHE A 128 11.41 -1.86 -6.12
CA PHE A 128 10.62 -0.75 -5.56
C PHE A 128 9.11 -1.09 -5.42
N SER A 129 8.63 -2.03 -6.23
CA SER A 129 7.26 -2.57 -6.22
C SER A 129 6.96 -3.57 -5.09
N GLN A 130 7.97 -4.04 -4.36
CA GLN A 130 7.93 -4.99 -3.23
C GLN A 130 8.41 -4.35 -1.91
N GLN A 131 8.58 -3.04 -1.88
CA GLN A 131 8.88 -2.30 -0.66
C GLN A 131 7.62 -1.58 -0.17
N ILE A 132 7.47 -1.48 1.14
CA ILE A 132 6.56 -0.54 1.79
C ILE A 132 7.34 0.72 2.07
N ARG A 133 6.77 1.88 1.75
CA ARG A 133 7.42 3.17 1.99
C ARG A 133 6.68 3.91 3.07
N VAL A 134 7.37 4.31 4.13
CA VAL A 134 6.80 5.12 5.20
C VAL A 134 7.47 6.49 5.17
N VAL A 135 6.68 7.53 5.01
CA VAL A 135 7.15 8.92 4.87
C VAL A 135 6.35 9.87 5.76
N GLY A 136 6.97 11.01 6.07
CA GLY A 136 6.37 12.05 6.91
C GLY A 136 6.77 11.91 8.37
N ALA A 137 5.84 12.24 9.28
CA ALA A 137 6.07 12.39 10.70
C ALA A 137 6.22 11.04 11.44
N THR A 138 7.36 10.39 11.28
CA THR A 138 7.79 9.21 12.04
C THR A 138 9.19 9.42 12.60
N GLU A 139 9.62 8.56 13.53
CA GLU A 139 10.99 8.63 14.08
C GLU A 139 12.04 8.47 12.97
N LYS A 140 11.86 7.48 12.08
CA LYS A 140 12.78 7.20 10.97
C LYS A 140 12.03 6.85 9.68
N PRO A 141 11.74 7.83 8.81
CA PRO A 141 11.19 7.55 7.48
C PRO A 141 12.08 6.58 6.70
N ALA A 142 11.50 5.52 6.14
CA ALA A 142 12.26 4.46 5.50
C ALA A 142 11.44 3.68 4.45
N SER A 143 12.17 3.05 3.52
CA SER A 143 11.64 1.99 2.67
C SER A 143 11.95 0.64 3.33
N ILE A 144 10.92 -0.16 3.59
CA ILE A 144 11.00 -1.44 4.28
C ILE A 144 10.68 -2.56 3.30
N PRO A 145 11.50 -3.61 3.17
CA PRO A 145 11.16 -4.78 2.36
C PRO A 145 9.87 -5.43 2.86
N TYR A 146 8.92 -5.68 1.97
CA TYR A 146 7.68 -6.39 2.32
C TYR A 146 7.97 -7.84 2.71
N ARG A 147 7.28 -8.33 3.74
CA ARG A 147 7.24 -9.74 4.12
C ARG A 147 5.80 -10.23 4.09
N ALA A 148 5.61 -11.53 3.89
CA ALA A 148 4.27 -12.12 3.90
C ALA A 148 3.55 -11.80 5.23
N ASN A 149 2.26 -11.46 5.14
CA ASN A 149 1.40 -11.11 6.27
C ASN A 149 1.82 -9.86 7.05
N MET A 150 2.68 -9.00 6.47
CA MET A 150 3.11 -7.77 7.12
C MET A 150 1.95 -6.79 7.30
N THR A 151 1.88 -6.20 8.50
CA THR A 151 0.82 -5.28 8.90
C THR A 151 1.33 -3.86 9.12
N LEU A 152 0.39 -2.92 9.28
CA LEU A 152 0.68 -1.54 9.63
C LEU A 152 1.49 -1.44 10.93
N LEU A 153 1.19 -2.28 11.92
CA LEU A 153 1.94 -2.34 13.16
C LEU A 153 3.41 -2.71 12.93
N ASP A 154 3.68 -3.71 12.09
CA ASP A 154 5.05 -4.13 11.77
C ASP A 154 5.85 -3.02 11.08
N ALA A 155 5.20 -2.29 10.17
CA ALA A 155 5.81 -1.12 9.53
C ALA A 155 6.13 -0.02 10.54
N MET A 156 5.22 0.26 11.49
CA MET A 156 5.44 1.27 12.52
C MET A 156 6.57 0.89 13.47
N ILE A 157 6.72 -0.40 13.82
CA ILE A 157 7.85 -0.89 14.63
C ILE A 157 9.17 -0.65 13.89
N ALA A 158 9.23 -0.95 12.59
CA ALA A 158 10.44 -0.80 11.79
C ALA A 158 10.91 0.67 11.66
N VAL A 159 10.00 1.63 11.62
CA VAL A 159 10.32 3.07 11.59
C VAL A 159 10.47 3.72 12.96
N GLY A 160 10.31 2.97 14.04
CA GLY A 160 10.41 3.49 15.42
C GLY A 160 9.17 4.18 15.96
N GLY A 161 8.03 4.08 15.27
CA GLY A 161 6.76 4.67 15.68
C GLY A 161 6.48 6.06 15.08
N LEU A 162 5.51 6.74 15.67
CA LEU A 162 5.11 8.10 15.30
C LEU A 162 6.01 9.11 16.01
N SER A 163 6.39 10.19 15.32
CA SER A 163 7.09 11.30 15.99
C SER A 163 6.15 12.07 16.93
N GLU A 164 6.72 12.91 17.80
CA GLU A 164 5.96 13.69 18.79
C GLU A 164 4.83 14.54 18.17
N PHE A 165 5.10 15.13 17.01
CA PHE A 165 4.17 16.03 16.31
C PHE A 165 3.33 15.32 15.24
N ALA A 166 3.35 13.99 15.18
CA ALA A 166 2.66 13.25 14.14
C ALA A 166 1.13 13.23 14.34
N SER A 167 0.39 13.50 13.25
CA SER A 167 -1.06 13.32 13.21
C SER A 167 -1.42 11.92 12.73
N GLY A 168 -1.14 10.91 13.54
CA GLY A 168 -1.25 9.49 13.16
C GLY A 168 -2.66 9.02 12.72
N ASN A 169 -3.74 9.68 13.15
CA ASN A 169 -5.11 9.38 12.73
C ASN A 169 -5.55 10.14 11.46
N LYS A 170 -4.68 11.01 10.92
CA LYS A 170 -4.83 11.65 9.60
C LYS A 170 -3.89 11.01 8.56
N ALA A 171 -3.22 9.93 8.92
CA ALA A 171 -2.34 9.20 8.02
C ALA A 171 -3.15 8.54 6.89
N ARG A 172 -2.48 8.35 5.75
CA ARG A 172 -3.10 7.78 4.55
C ARG A 172 -2.23 6.64 4.02
N LEU A 173 -2.90 5.58 3.59
CA LEU A 173 -2.31 4.49 2.83
C LEU A 173 -2.63 4.70 1.35
N ILE A 174 -1.59 4.77 0.55
CA ILE A 174 -1.68 4.78 -0.91
C ILE A 174 -1.34 3.38 -1.41
N ARG A 175 -2.25 2.79 -2.17
CA ARG A 175 -2.11 1.44 -2.72
C ARG A 175 -2.35 1.46 -4.22
N PHE A 176 -1.38 0.93 -4.98
CA PHE A 176 -1.52 0.78 -6.42
C PHE A 176 -2.18 -0.57 -6.76
N ASN A 177 -3.33 -0.53 -7.42
CA ASN A 177 -4.00 -1.75 -7.88
C ASN A 177 -3.54 -2.09 -9.31
N ARG A 178 -2.72 -3.13 -9.44
CA ARG A 178 -2.19 -3.56 -10.75
C ARG A 178 -3.27 -4.05 -11.72
N GLY A 179 -4.39 -4.56 -11.22
CA GLY A 179 -5.48 -5.06 -12.04
C GLY A 179 -6.31 -3.94 -12.70
N THR A 180 -6.48 -2.82 -12.01
CA THR A 180 -7.22 -1.66 -12.54
C THR A 180 -6.30 -0.55 -13.07
N GLY A 181 -5.00 -0.60 -12.76
CA GLY A 181 -4.03 0.46 -13.06
C GLY A 181 -4.26 1.75 -12.26
N GLN A 182 -5.13 1.72 -11.25
CA GLN A 182 -5.50 2.90 -10.47
C GLN A 182 -4.86 2.91 -9.08
N GLN A 183 -4.56 4.11 -8.60
CA GLN A 183 -4.13 4.35 -7.24
C GLN A 183 -5.37 4.56 -6.35
N GLN A 184 -5.43 3.83 -5.24
CA GLN A 184 -6.46 3.97 -4.23
C GLN A 184 -5.85 4.49 -2.93
N GLU A 185 -6.63 5.27 -2.20
CA GLU A 185 -6.21 5.89 -0.95
C GLU A 185 -7.16 5.53 0.19
N TYR A 186 -6.59 5.16 1.32
CA TYR A 186 -7.34 4.78 2.52
C TYR A 186 -6.90 5.59 3.74
N ALA A 187 -7.86 5.96 4.59
CA ALA A 187 -7.56 6.56 5.87
C ALA A 187 -6.99 5.52 6.84
N LEU A 188 -5.90 5.86 7.52
CA LEU A 188 -5.27 5.06 8.56
C LEU A 188 -5.48 5.72 9.93
N ARG A 189 -5.70 4.89 10.95
CA ARG A 189 -5.87 5.31 12.35
C ARG A 189 -4.70 4.82 13.21
N ILE A 190 -3.48 5.23 12.83
CA ILE A 190 -2.24 4.76 13.47
C ILE A 190 -2.18 5.19 14.95
N GLY A 191 -2.70 6.38 15.26
CA GLY A 191 -2.75 6.88 16.63
C GLY A 191 -3.60 5.99 17.54
N ASP A 192 -4.77 5.56 17.06
CA ASP A 192 -5.63 4.64 17.82
C ASP A 192 -4.99 3.26 17.97
N LEU A 193 -4.32 2.76 16.93
CA LEU A 193 -3.59 1.50 16.99
C LEU A 193 -2.48 1.53 18.07
N LEU A 194 -1.59 2.52 18.02
CA LEU A 194 -0.39 2.56 18.87
C LEU A 194 -0.67 3.07 20.28
N LYS A 195 -1.54 4.08 20.45
CA LYS A 195 -1.78 4.72 21.75
C LYS A 195 -2.93 4.08 22.52
N ARG A 196 -3.94 3.54 21.83
CA ARG A 196 -5.15 2.99 22.45
C ARG A 196 -5.26 1.47 22.33
N GLY A 197 -4.36 0.83 21.57
CA GLY A 197 -4.38 -0.61 21.36
C GLY A 197 -5.56 -1.09 20.51
N GLU A 198 -6.14 -0.24 19.65
CA GLU A 198 -7.27 -0.60 18.82
C GLU A 198 -6.82 -1.52 17.66
N THR A 199 -6.90 -2.83 17.85
CA THR A 199 -6.45 -3.83 16.87
C THR A 199 -7.19 -3.72 15.53
N ARG A 200 -8.44 -3.21 15.51
CA ARG A 200 -9.19 -2.99 14.26
C ARG A 200 -8.58 -1.93 13.35
N ALA A 201 -7.72 -1.07 13.88
CA ALA A 201 -6.96 -0.11 13.09
C ALA A 201 -5.70 -0.73 12.45
N ASN A 202 -5.36 -1.99 12.77
CA ASN A 202 -4.24 -2.68 12.14
C ASN A 202 -4.65 -3.22 10.76
N VAL A 203 -3.96 -2.78 9.72
CA VAL A 203 -4.29 -3.07 8.33
C VAL A 203 -3.18 -3.92 7.74
N MET A 204 -3.55 -4.92 6.94
CA MET A 204 -2.58 -5.70 6.18
C MET A 204 -2.02 -4.87 5.02
N LEU A 205 -0.70 -4.83 4.94
CA LEU A 205 0.02 -4.11 3.90
C LEU A 205 0.23 -4.99 2.68
N ARG A 206 0.55 -4.36 1.55
CA ARG A 206 0.84 -5.03 0.28
C ARG A 206 2.15 -4.50 -0.32
N PRO A 207 2.79 -5.30 -1.18
CA PRO A 207 3.90 -4.83 -2.02
C PRO A 207 3.60 -3.48 -2.70
N GLY A 208 4.45 -2.48 -2.47
CA GLY A 208 4.34 -1.16 -3.09
C GLY A 208 3.44 -0.15 -2.37
N ASP A 209 2.88 -0.51 -1.21
CA ASP A 209 2.12 0.41 -0.38
C ASP A 209 2.98 1.60 0.09
N VAL A 210 2.39 2.80 0.08
CA VAL A 210 3.02 4.03 0.60
C VAL A 210 2.17 4.58 1.74
N ILE A 211 2.79 4.73 2.91
CA ILE A 211 2.17 5.27 4.12
C ILE A 211 2.68 6.70 4.28
N ILE A 212 1.74 7.66 4.25
CA ILE A 212 2.03 9.07 4.46
C ILE A 212 1.44 9.51 5.79
N ILE A 213 2.30 10.04 6.66
CA ILE A 213 1.93 10.49 8.00
C ILE A 213 2.13 12.01 8.08
N PRO A 214 1.05 12.80 8.12
CA PRO A 214 1.19 14.25 8.20
C PRO A 214 1.58 14.70 9.61
N GLU A 215 2.19 15.87 9.71
CA GLU A 215 2.39 16.58 10.97
C GLU A 215 1.07 17.21 11.44
N SER A 216 0.94 17.39 12.75
CA SER A 216 -0.14 18.18 13.33
C SER A 216 0.16 19.66 13.09
N MET A 217 -0.70 20.33 12.32
CA MET A 217 -0.72 21.79 12.30
C MET A 217 -1.23 22.26 13.67
N PHE A 218 -0.45 23.08 14.36
CA PHE A 218 -0.82 23.72 15.62
C PHE A 218 -1.87 24.81 15.40
#